data_AF-T2SZM0-F1
#
_entry.id   AF-T2SZM0-F1
#
_cell.length_a   1.000
_cell.length_b   1.000
_cell.length_c   1.000
_cell.angle_alpha   90.00
_cell.angle_beta   90.00
_cell.angle_gamma   90.00
#
_symmetry.space_group_name_H-M   'P 1'
#
loop_
_entity.id
_entity.type
_entity.pdbx_description
1 polymer ?
#
loop_
_entity_poly.entity_id
_entity_poly.type
_entity_poly.pdbx_seq_one_letter_code
_entity_poly.pdbx_strand_id
1 'polypeptide(L)'
;SFFNSADSFAMIRGGHIDLAILGGMEVSQNGDLANWMIPKKLVKGMGGAMDLVHGAKKVIVIMEHCNKYGESKVKKECSLPLTGKGVVHQLITDLAVFEFSNNAMKLVELQEGVSLDQVKEKTEAEFEVHL
;
A
#
# COMPACT_ATOMS: atom_id res chain seq x y z
N SER A 1 -15.51 2.57 27.64
CA SER A 1 -16.45 1.59 27.07
C SER A 1 -15.66 0.62 26.22
N PHE A 2 -15.89 -0.67 26.33
CA PHE A 2 -15.31 -1.70 25.47
C PHE A 2 -16.42 -2.35 24.64
N PHE A 3 -16.10 -2.85 23.46
CA PHE A 3 -17.05 -3.49 22.54
C PHE A 3 -16.51 -4.83 22.03
N ASN A 4 -17.39 -5.69 21.52
CA ASN A 4 -17.00 -7.01 21.04
C ASN A 4 -16.36 -6.94 19.64
N SER A 5 -15.79 -8.06 19.16
CA SER A 5 -15.14 -8.10 17.85
C SER A 5 -16.09 -7.83 16.68
N ALA A 6 -17.36 -8.23 16.77
CA ALA A 6 -18.34 -7.96 15.72
C ALA A 6 -18.61 -6.46 15.59
N ASP A 7 -18.78 -5.75 16.71
CA ASP A 7 -18.93 -4.29 16.74
C ASP A 7 -17.68 -3.58 16.21
N SER A 8 -16.49 -4.09 16.55
CA SER A 8 -15.20 -3.59 16.05
C SER A 8 -15.13 -3.65 14.52
N PHE A 9 -15.43 -4.81 13.93
CA PHE A 9 -15.41 -4.96 12.49
C PHE A 9 -16.61 -4.31 11.80
N ALA A 10 -17.74 -4.10 12.49
CA ALA A 10 -18.82 -3.27 11.98
C ALA A 10 -18.39 -1.80 11.86
N MET A 11 -17.64 -1.28 12.84
CA MET A 11 -17.04 0.05 12.77
C MET A 11 -16.06 0.16 11.59
N ILE A 12 -15.17 -0.82 11.43
CA ILE A 12 -14.19 -0.86 10.34
C ILE A 12 -14.90 -0.95 8.98
N ARG A 13 -15.67 -2.02 8.73
CA ARG A 13 -16.33 -2.25 7.44
C ARG A 13 -17.41 -1.22 7.13
N GLY A 14 -17.96 -0.56 8.15
CA GLY A 14 -18.99 0.47 8.00
C GLY A 14 -18.46 1.84 7.55
N GLY A 15 -17.16 2.00 7.29
CA GLY A 15 -16.65 3.30 6.86
C GLY A 15 -16.45 4.29 8.01
N HIS A 16 -16.47 3.85 9.26
CA HIS A 16 -16.37 4.74 10.42
C HIS A 16 -14.93 5.03 10.83
N ILE A 17 -13.96 4.34 10.22
CA ILE A 17 -12.53 4.63 10.40
C ILE A 17 -12.09 5.60 9.30
N ASP A 18 -11.64 6.79 9.71
CA ASP A 18 -11.21 7.81 8.76
C ASP A 18 -9.91 7.42 8.04
N LEU A 19 -8.97 6.81 8.76
CA LEU A 19 -7.63 6.51 8.26
C LEU A 19 -7.12 5.16 8.77
N ALA A 20 -6.64 4.33 7.86
CA ALA A 20 -5.86 3.13 8.18
C ALA A 20 -4.46 3.23 7.57
N ILE A 21 -3.43 3.03 8.40
CA ILE A 21 -2.03 2.99 7.98
C ILE A 21 -1.54 1.56 8.10
N LEU A 22 -1.02 0.99 7.00
CA LEU A 22 -0.56 -0.40 6.93
C LEU A 22 0.86 -0.48 6.37
N GLY A 23 1.58 -1.54 6.74
CA GLY A 23 2.79 -1.96 6.05
C GLY A 23 2.46 -2.66 4.72
N GLY A 24 3.43 -2.67 3.79
CA GLY A 24 3.34 -3.34 2.50
C GLY A 24 4.56 -4.21 2.18
N MET A 25 4.32 -5.34 1.51
CA MET A 25 5.38 -6.14 0.88
C MET A 25 5.50 -5.78 -0.61
N GLU A 26 4.37 -5.59 -1.28
CA GLU A 26 4.29 -5.02 -2.63
C GLU A 26 3.07 -4.10 -2.73
N VAL A 27 3.17 -3.08 -3.58
CA VAL A 27 2.05 -2.26 -4.04
C VAL A 27 2.08 -2.18 -5.56
N SER A 28 0.95 -2.39 -6.23
CA SER A 28 0.85 -2.29 -7.69
C SER A 28 0.53 -0.86 -8.14
N GLN A 29 0.78 -0.56 -9.42
CA GLN A 29 0.42 0.73 -10.03
C GLN A 29 -1.10 1.01 -9.99
N ASN A 30 -1.92 -0.03 -9.86
CA ASN A 30 -3.37 0.07 -9.75
C ASN A 30 -3.85 0.26 -8.30
N GLY A 31 -2.92 0.35 -7.34
CA GLY A 31 -3.23 0.48 -5.92
C GLY A 31 -3.58 -0.85 -5.25
N ASP A 32 -3.16 -1.98 -5.81
CA ASP A 32 -3.30 -3.28 -5.14
C ASP A 32 -2.27 -3.38 -4.01
N LEU A 33 -2.63 -4.01 -2.91
CA LEU A 33 -1.74 -4.23 -1.76
C LEU A 33 -1.53 -5.73 -1.57
N ALA A 34 -0.28 -6.15 -1.39
CA ALA A 34 0.06 -7.46 -0.86
C ALA A 34 0.89 -7.31 0.43
N ASN A 35 0.37 -7.81 1.57
CA ASN A 35 1.06 -7.65 2.85
C ASN A 35 0.85 -8.78 3.89
N TRP A 36 0.22 -9.90 3.53
CA TRP A 36 -0.12 -10.95 4.51
C TRP A 36 0.59 -12.30 4.31
N MET A 37 1.09 -12.59 3.10
CA MET A 37 1.70 -13.88 2.76
C MET A 37 2.87 -13.75 1.79
N ILE A 38 3.92 -14.54 2.01
CA ILE A 38 4.93 -14.90 1.01
C ILE A 38 4.84 -16.42 0.82
N PRO A 39 4.47 -16.93 -0.37
CA PRO A 39 4.37 -18.35 -0.62
C PRO A 39 5.62 -19.11 -0.16
N LYS A 40 5.41 -20.21 0.58
CA LYS A 40 6.47 -21.11 1.09
C LYS A 40 7.47 -20.49 2.09
N LYS A 41 7.31 -19.23 2.51
CA LYS A 41 8.23 -18.55 3.43
C LYS A 41 7.55 -17.93 4.64
N LEU A 42 6.46 -17.20 4.42
CA LEU A 42 5.76 -16.47 5.47
C LEU A 42 4.25 -16.63 5.30
N VAL A 43 3.60 -17.28 6.27
CA VAL A 43 2.14 -17.36 6.35
C VAL A 43 1.73 -17.02 7.77
N LYS A 44 1.28 -15.78 7.99
CA LYS A 44 0.79 -15.34 9.32
C LYS A 44 -0.75 -15.19 9.39
N GLY A 45 -1.43 -15.40 8.26
CA GLY A 45 -2.84 -15.07 8.11
C GLY A 45 -3.05 -13.56 7.92
N MET A 46 -4.16 -13.17 7.30
CA MET A 46 -4.48 -11.78 6.96
C MET A 46 -4.95 -10.94 8.17
N GLY A 47 -5.35 -11.58 9.27
CA GLY A 47 -5.96 -10.88 10.41
C GLY A 47 -7.11 -9.97 9.95
N GLY A 48 -7.17 -8.75 10.48
CA GLY A 48 -8.13 -7.73 10.05
C GLY A 48 -7.68 -6.85 8.88
N ALA A 49 -6.56 -7.17 8.21
CA ALA A 49 -6.01 -6.31 7.16
C ALA A 49 -6.98 -6.15 5.98
N MET A 50 -7.67 -7.23 5.59
CA MET A 50 -8.63 -7.21 4.48
C MET A 50 -9.85 -6.33 4.80
N ASP A 51 -10.36 -6.35 6.05
CA ASP A 51 -11.44 -5.46 6.47
C ASP A 51 -11.00 -4.00 6.51
N LEU A 52 -9.79 -3.72 7.01
CA LEU A 52 -9.26 -2.36 7.13
C LEU A 52 -9.12 -1.68 5.77
N VAL A 53 -8.58 -2.38 4.77
CA VAL A 53 -8.29 -1.78 3.46
C VAL A 53 -9.55 -1.49 2.63
N HIS A 54 -10.67 -2.16 2.91
CA HIS A 54 -11.96 -1.85 2.27
C HIS A 54 -12.84 -0.93 3.13
N GLY A 55 -12.66 -0.96 4.45
CA GLY A 55 -13.51 -0.27 5.39
C GLY A 55 -13.05 1.15 5.75
N ALA A 56 -11.75 1.45 5.70
CA ALA A 56 -11.27 2.79 6.02
C ALA A 56 -11.56 3.78 4.88
N LYS A 57 -11.91 5.03 5.21
CA LYS A 57 -12.16 6.08 4.20
C LYS A 57 -10.90 6.46 3.42
N LYS A 58 -9.73 6.34 4.05
CA LYS A 58 -8.41 6.49 3.41
C LYS A 58 -7.47 5.40 3.89
N VAL A 59 -6.77 4.78 2.95
CA VAL A 59 -5.76 3.74 3.21
C VAL A 59 -4.40 4.25 2.77
N ILE A 60 -3.49 4.35 3.73
CA ILE A 60 -2.09 4.72 3.49
C ILE A 60 -1.22 3.49 3.70
N VAL A 61 -0.37 3.19 2.72
CA VAL A 61 0.67 2.19 2.86
C VAL A 61 2.00 2.87 3.12
N ILE A 62 2.70 2.44 4.16
CA ILE A 62 4.08 2.86 4.46
C ILE A 62 5.00 1.66 4.30
N MET A 63 6.03 1.78 3.48
CA MET A 63 7.00 0.69 3.29
C MET A 63 8.33 1.18 2.73
N GLU A 64 9.41 0.43 2.96
CA GLU A 64 10.63 0.58 2.15
C GLU A 64 10.33 0.35 0.67
N HIS A 65 10.92 1.16 -0.19
CA HIS A 65 10.66 1.19 -1.63
C HIS A 65 11.20 -0.04 -2.34
N CYS A 66 12.36 -0.53 -1.90
CA CYS A 66 13.01 -1.74 -2.38
C CYS A 66 13.04 -2.80 -1.28
N ASN A 67 13.18 -4.07 -1.67
CA ASN A 67 13.49 -5.12 -0.72
C ASN A 67 15.00 -5.15 -0.40
N LYS A 68 15.40 -6.05 0.51
CA LYS A 68 16.82 -6.23 0.90
C LYS A 68 17.77 -6.68 -0.22
N TYR A 69 17.25 -7.08 -1.38
CA TYR A 69 18.01 -7.44 -2.57
C TYR A 69 18.10 -6.28 -3.58
N GLY A 70 17.52 -5.13 -3.25
CA GLY A 70 17.47 -3.95 -4.13
C GLY A 70 16.32 -3.98 -5.15
N GLU A 71 15.51 -5.04 -5.17
CA GLU A 71 14.40 -5.18 -6.12
C GLU A 71 13.24 -4.27 -5.70
N SER A 72 12.58 -3.63 -6.69
CA SER A 72 11.45 -2.74 -6.41
C SER A 72 10.30 -3.48 -5.74
N LYS A 73 9.65 -2.85 -4.77
CA LYS A 73 8.38 -3.30 -4.19
C LYS A 73 7.17 -2.54 -4.76
N VAL A 74 7.43 -1.56 -5.61
CA VAL A 74 6.43 -0.74 -6.30
C VAL A 74 6.31 -1.26 -7.74
N LYS A 75 5.35 -2.16 -7.95
CA LYS A 75 5.28 -3.09 -9.09
C LYS A 75 4.24 -2.66 -10.12
N LYS A 76 4.36 -3.12 -11.36
CA LYS A 76 3.24 -3.04 -12.32
C LYS A 76 2.04 -3.86 -11.84
N GLU A 77 2.29 -5.10 -11.43
CA GLU A 77 1.33 -6.01 -10.81
C GLU A 77 1.99 -6.70 -9.62
N CYS A 78 1.24 -6.95 -8.54
CA CYS A 78 1.78 -7.71 -7.41
C CYS A 78 2.03 -9.17 -7.81
N SER A 79 3.18 -9.70 -7.41
CA SER A 79 3.52 -11.11 -7.54
C SER A 79 3.05 -11.93 -6.33
N LEU A 80 2.92 -11.26 -5.18
CA LEU A 80 2.47 -11.85 -3.93
C LEU A 80 0.94 -11.87 -3.83
N PRO A 81 0.36 -12.80 -3.03
CA PRO A 81 -1.07 -12.86 -2.80
C PRO A 81 -1.63 -11.54 -2.25
N LEU A 82 -2.64 -11.01 -2.92
CA LEU A 82 -3.24 -9.73 -2.57
C LEU A 82 -3.94 -9.77 -1.21
N THR A 83 -3.83 -8.65 -0.51
CA THR A 83 -4.66 -8.24 0.63
C THR A 83 -5.92 -7.51 0.13
N GLY A 84 -5.79 -6.68 -0.90
CA GLY A 84 -6.90 -5.95 -1.51
C GLY A 84 -6.53 -5.42 -2.88
N LYS A 85 -7.52 -5.30 -3.76
CA LYS A 85 -7.36 -4.83 -5.15
C LYS A 85 -7.80 -3.37 -5.25
N GLY A 86 -6.94 -2.47 -5.73
CA GLY A 86 -7.24 -1.04 -5.87
C GLY A 86 -7.65 -0.36 -4.57
N VAL A 87 -7.05 -0.75 -3.44
CA VAL A 87 -7.43 -0.28 -2.10
C VAL A 87 -6.52 0.82 -1.56
N VAL A 88 -5.30 0.94 -2.08
CA VAL A 88 -4.32 1.92 -1.61
C VAL A 88 -4.69 3.29 -2.16
N HIS A 89 -4.82 4.28 -1.27
CA HIS A 89 -5.08 5.67 -1.65
C HIS A 89 -3.78 6.48 -1.74
N GLN A 90 -2.83 6.18 -0.86
CA GLN A 90 -1.51 6.81 -0.83
C GLN A 90 -0.45 5.78 -0.43
N LEU A 91 0.71 5.84 -1.08
CA LEU A 91 1.89 5.06 -0.74
C LEU A 91 3.01 6.03 -0.35
N ILE A 92 3.59 5.84 0.82
CA ILE A 92 4.74 6.60 1.31
C ILE A 92 5.90 5.63 1.46
N THR A 93 7.03 5.95 0.82
CA THR A 93 8.28 5.21 0.97
C THR A 93 9.41 6.11 1.46
N ASP A 94 10.56 5.50 1.70
CA ASP A 94 11.84 6.19 1.94
C ASP A 94 12.35 7.00 0.73
N LEU A 95 11.68 6.93 -0.43
CA LEU A 95 12.07 7.66 -1.65
C LEU A 95 11.04 8.70 -2.09
N ALA A 96 9.76 8.41 -1.95
CA ALA A 96 8.71 9.22 -2.55
C ALA A 96 7.34 9.03 -1.88
N VAL A 97 6.42 9.95 -2.18
CA VAL A 97 4.98 9.81 -1.92
C VAL A 97 4.25 9.67 -3.24
N PHE A 98 3.39 8.67 -3.32
CA PHE A 98 2.51 8.43 -4.45
C PHE A 98 1.05 8.45 -4.03
N GLU A 99 0.19 8.98 -4.90
CA GLU A 99 -1.26 8.94 -4.74
C GLU A 99 -1.92 8.14 -5.86
N PHE A 100 -3.02 7.49 -5.55
CA PHE A 100 -3.80 6.70 -6.49
C PHE A 100 -5.13 7.40 -6.76
N SER A 101 -5.36 7.77 -8.01
CA SER A 101 -6.61 8.39 -8.45
C SER A 101 -6.90 8.02 -9.90
N ASN A 102 -8.17 7.78 -10.23
CA ASN A 102 -8.61 7.48 -11.61
C ASN A 102 -7.86 6.30 -12.27
N ASN A 103 -7.53 5.25 -11.51
CA ASN A 103 -6.70 4.12 -11.95
C ASN A 103 -5.28 4.50 -12.42
N ALA A 104 -4.75 5.63 -11.95
CA ALA A 104 -3.39 6.07 -12.21
C ALA A 104 -2.63 6.31 -10.88
N MET A 105 -1.35 5.94 -10.89
CA MET A 105 -0.41 6.23 -9.82
C MET A 105 0.31 7.55 -10.14
N LYS A 106 0.33 8.47 -9.18
CA LYS A 106 0.92 9.81 -9.34
C LYS A 106 2.01 10.00 -8.31
N LEU A 107 3.22 10.34 -8.76
CA LEU A 107 4.30 10.80 -7.89
C LEU A 107 4.04 12.25 -7.50
N VAL A 108 3.77 12.50 -6.22
CA VAL A 108 3.39 13.84 -5.71
C VAL A 108 4.43 14.46 -4.80
N GLU A 109 5.39 13.67 -4.30
CA GLU A 109 6.46 14.18 -3.44
C GLU A 109 7.72 13.33 -3.61
N LEU A 110 8.89 13.97 -3.57
CA LEU A 110 10.19 13.31 -3.42
C LEU A 110 10.67 13.50 -1.97
N GLN A 111 11.23 12.45 -1.38
CA GLN A 111 11.88 12.58 -0.09
C GLN A 111 13.14 13.45 -0.19
N GLU A 112 13.56 14.02 0.94
CA GLU A 112 14.72 14.91 1.01
C GLU A 112 15.99 14.23 0.46
N GLY A 113 16.66 14.88 -0.49
CA GLY A 113 17.89 14.37 -1.11
C GLY A 113 17.67 13.28 -2.16
N VAL A 114 16.43 12.90 -2.48
CA VAL A 114 16.12 11.90 -3.51
C VAL A 114 15.81 12.58 -4.84
N SER A 115 16.39 12.08 -5.93
CA SER A 115 16.13 12.58 -7.28
C SER A 115 14.99 11.84 -7.96
N LEU A 116 14.33 12.50 -8.92
CA LEU A 116 13.31 11.87 -9.76
C LEU A 116 13.85 10.64 -10.52
N ASP A 117 15.10 10.69 -10.98
CA ASP A 117 15.71 9.58 -11.72
C ASP A 117 15.95 8.36 -10.81
N GLN A 118 16.33 8.58 -9.55
CA GLN A 118 16.44 7.50 -8.56
C GLN A 118 15.09 6.82 -8.32
N VAL A 119 14.00 7.59 -8.25
CA VAL A 119 12.65 7.02 -8.10
C VAL A 119 12.27 6.22 -9.34
N LYS A 120 12.51 6.75 -10.55
CA LYS A 120 12.25 6.03 -11.80
C LYS A 120 13.05 4.74 -11.92
N GLU A 121 14.32 4.75 -11.54
CA GLU A 121 15.19 3.57 -11.58
C GLU A 121 14.71 2.48 -10.61
N LYS A 122 14.18 2.88 -9.44
CA LYS A 122 13.76 1.96 -8.38
C LYS A 122 12.27 1.61 -8.39
N THR A 123 11.50 2.11 -9.36
CA THR A 123 10.06 1.86 -9.49
C THR A 123 9.79 1.05 -10.76
N GLU A 124 9.15 -0.12 -10.62
CA GLU A 124 8.72 -0.91 -11.79
C GLU A 124 7.34 -0.47 -12.30
N ALA A 125 6.49 0.04 -11.41
CA ALA A 125 5.17 0.60 -11.72
C ALA A 125 5.25 1.76 -12.72
N GLU A 126 4.24 1.88 -13.57
CA GLU A 126 4.05 3.08 -14.37
C GLU A 126 3.37 4.17 -13.52
N PHE A 127 3.91 5.39 -13.56
CA PHE A 127 3.39 6.53 -12.81
C PHE A 127 3.53 7.84 -13.58
N GLU A 128 2.66 8.79 -13.25
CA GLU A 128 2.71 10.17 -13.74
C GLU A 128 3.46 11.06 -12.73
N VAL A 129 4.22 12.03 -13.23
CA VAL A 129 4.94 12.99 -12.37
C VAL A 129 4.06 14.21 -12.11
N HIS A 130 3.72 14.45 -10.84
CA HIS A 130 2.88 15.54 -10.32
C HIS A 130 3.55 16.24 -9.12
N LEU A 131 4.84 16.57 -9.27
CA LEU A 131 5.67 17.25 -8.26
C LEU A 131 5.36 18.76 -8.15
#